data_AF-A0A920T4L7-F1
#
_entry.id   AF-A0A920T4L7-F1
#
_cell.length_a   1.000
_cell.length_b   1.000
_cell.length_c   1.000
_cell.angle_alpha   90.00
_cell.angle_beta   90.00
_cell.angle_gamma   90.00
#
_symmetry.space_group_name_H-M   'P 1'
#
loop_
_entity.id
_entity.type
_entity.pdbx_description
1 polymer ?
#
loop_
_entity_poly.entity_id
_entity_poly.type
_entity_poly.pdbx_seq_one_letter_code
_entity_poly.pdbx_strand_id
1 'polypeptide(L)'
;MRHLFIFILLTVGLIASDSQRASVVRTDHGFIDYANRLIVSRGTASILSKTTSQGDLKVVEKNLKLSKGEARSQARENLLDLVMIVNFDGRTVGELMVDDPLIESRVETLVGSAYQQGEIEYLERKEVAIALAIKMSGLAEILVDASGHMNENLAQSTFLMTRNAVPKSERTSGIVIDARNIYHVPAMVPKVFNENDKLIYGPRHYTRSRSVNRGPIGYAHNMDDGNVRRRVGGNPIVVEAVSSNDTVNLTVSNMDAERIRDAEKKFGVLTNCKVLVLLSRIFNMPEQYKRLLIAT
;
A
#
# COMPACT_ATOMS: atom_id res chain seq x y z
N MET A 1 0.67 51.64 28.66
CA MET A 1 0.11 50.37 29.17
C MET A 1 -0.58 49.68 28.00
N ARG A 2 0.02 48.59 27.47
CA ARG A 2 -0.43 47.18 27.62
C ARG A 2 -1.59 46.89 26.63
N HIS A 3 -1.51 46.01 25.62
CA HIS A 3 -0.90 44.69 25.57
C HIS A 3 -0.55 44.26 24.13
N LEU A 4 0.63 43.66 23.98
CA LEU A 4 1.12 42.93 22.83
C LEU A 4 0.49 41.52 22.84
N PHE A 5 -0.35 41.16 21.87
CA PHE A 5 -0.82 39.79 21.69
C PHE A 5 0.21 39.00 20.89
N ILE A 6 1.16 38.40 21.61
CA ILE A 6 2.02 37.33 21.09
C ILE A 6 1.17 36.07 21.06
N PHE A 7 0.83 35.57 19.87
CA PHE A 7 0.39 34.19 19.71
C PHE A 7 1.64 33.30 19.67
N ILE A 8 2.06 32.82 20.85
CA ILE A 8 2.93 31.64 20.94
C ILE A 8 2.06 30.44 20.55
N LEU A 9 2.20 29.97 19.31
CA LEU A 9 1.76 28.63 18.96
C LEU A 9 2.84 27.67 19.46
N LEU A 10 2.64 27.22 20.70
CA LEU A 10 3.35 26.13 21.31
C LEU A 10 3.21 24.90 20.40
N THR A 11 4.28 24.58 19.67
CA THR A 11 4.48 23.25 19.11
C THR A 11 4.67 22.29 20.28
N VAL A 12 3.56 21.84 20.86
CA VAL A 12 3.57 20.59 21.61
C VAL A 12 3.85 19.51 20.58
N GLY A 13 5.13 19.17 20.47
CA GLY A 13 5.58 17.94 19.88
C GLY A 13 4.92 16.80 20.65
N LEU A 14 3.76 16.37 20.18
CA LEU A 14 3.34 15.00 20.36
C LEU A 14 4.34 14.19 19.54
N ILE A 15 5.46 13.82 20.19
CA ILE A 15 6.14 12.58 19.88
C ILE A 15 5.15 11.48 20.29
N ALA A 16 4.09 11.31 19.50
CA ALA A 16 3.57 9.99 19.30
C ALA A 16 4.74 9.26 18.66
N SER A 17 5.30 8.30 19.38
CA SER A 17 6.11 7.26 18.78
C SER A 17 5.21 6.57 17.74
N ASP A 18 5.13 7.12 16.51
CA ASP A 18 4.54 6.46 15.35
C ASP A 18 5.51 5.33 15.03
N SER A 19 5.37 4.25 15.81
CA SER A 19 6.13 3.03 15.65
C SER A 19 6.02 2.64 14.18
N GLN A 20 7.16 2.63 13.49
CA GLN A 20 7.21 2.42 12.05
C GLN A 20 6.43 1.16 11.69
N ARG A 21 5.40 1.37 10.86
CA ARG A 21 4.47 0.35 10.42
C ARG A 21 5.16 -0.50 9.37
N ALA A 22 5.30 -1.81 9.58
CA ALA A 22 5.94 -2.70 8.60
C ALA A 22 5.22 -2.75 7.23
N SER A 23 3.95 -2.34 7.16
CA SER A 23 3.21 -2.20 5.90
C SER A 23 3.45 -0.86 5.18
N VAL A 24 4.29 0.02 5.73
CA VAL A 24 4.60 1.34 5.17
C VAL A 24 6.11 1.47 4.99
N VAL A 25 6.54 1.61 3.73
CA VAL A 25 7.92 1.96 3.41
C VAL A 25 8.00 3.48 3.33
N ARG A 26 8.94 4.09 4.07
CA ARG A 26 9.13 5.55 4.09
C ARG A 26 10.50 5.88 3.53
N THR A 27 10.58 6.96 2.77
CA THR A 27 11.83 7.57 2.29
C THR A 27 11.83 9.05 2.64
N ASP A 28 12.93 9.75 2.37
CA ASP A 28 13.02 11.20 2.57
C ASP A 28 12.02 12.00 1.72
N HIS A 29 11.50 11.39 0.66
CA HIS A 29 10.69 12.05 -0.35
C HIS A 29 9.26 11.53 -0.43
N GLY A 30 8.88 10.57 0.42
CA GLY A 30 7.51 10.07 0.46
C GLY A 30 7.37 8.70 1.11
N PHE A 31 6.32 7.98 0.75
CA PHE A 31 6.05 6.66 1.30
C PHE A 31 5.18 5.78 0.38
N ILE A 32 5.32 4.47 0.59
CA ILE A 32 4.50 3.41 0.01
C ILE A 32 3.70 2.79 1.14
N ASP A 33 2.38 2.90 1.10
CA ASP A 33 1.46 2.35 2.09
C ASP A 33 0.72 1.15 1.50
N TYR A 34 1.18 -0.06 1.81
CA TYR A 34 0.55 -1.30 1.36
C TYR A 34 -0.79 -1.57 2.04
N ALA A 35 -1.00 -1.06 3.26
CA ALA A 35 -2.26 -1.23 3.99
C ALA A 35 -3.38 -0.41 3.34
N ASN A 36 -3.07 0.82 2.93
CA ASN A 36 -4.01 1.72 2.27
C ASN A 36 -3.90 1.71 0.73
N ARG A 37 -2.96 0.93 0.18
CA ARG A 37 -2.70 0.79 -1.27
C ARG A 37 -2.43 2.12 -1.98
N LEU A 38 -1.62 2.97 -1.33
CA LEU A 38 -1.35 4.33 -1.78
C LEU A 38 0.17 4.58 -1.81
N ILE A 39 0.63 5.27 -2.84
CA ILE A 39 2.01 5.74 -2.94
C ILE A 39 1.94 7.26 -3.01
N VAL A 40 2.68 7.94 -2.15
CA VAL A 40 2.68 9.39 -2.04
C VAL A 40 4.11 9.89 -2.04
N SER A 41 4.41 10.84 -2.91
CA SER A 41 5.67 11.57 -2.93
C SER A 41 5.46 13.04 -2.60
N ARG A 42 6.53 13.73 -2.24
CA ARG A 42 6.58 15.17 -2.00
C ARG A 42 7.72 15.77 -2.80
N GLY A 43 7.47 16.93 -3.39
CA GLY A 43 8.49 17.77 -4.04
C GLY A 43 8.40 19.20 -3.53
N THR A 44 9.52 19.90 -3.58
CA THR A 44 9.68 21.25 -3.04
C THR A 44 10.38 22.16 -4.03
N ALA A 45 10.05 23.44 -4.03
CA ALA A 45 10.80 24.42 -4.82
C ALA A 45 10.82 25.79 -4.15
N SER A 46 11.93 26.51 -4.32
CA SER A 46 12.06 27.88 -3.86
C SER A 46 11.18 28.83 -4.66
N ILE A 47 10.53 29.77 -3.98
CA ILE A 47 9.73 30.85 -4.55
C ILE A 47 10.68 31.99 -4.92
N LEU A 48 10.97 32.12 -6.21
CA LEU A 48 11.85 33.17 -6.72
C LEU A 48 11.21 34.55 -6.53
N SER A 49 11.81 35.39 -5.71
CA SER A 49 11.50 36.82 -5.67
C SER A 49 12.41 37.57 -6.64
N LYS A 50 12.08 37.60 -7.93
CA LYS A 50 12.73 38.57 -8.83
C LYS A 50 12.12 39.95 -8.56
N THR A 51 12.87 40.78 -7.86
CA THR A 51 12.51 42.17 -7.58
C THR A 51 12.78 43.02 -8.82
N THR A 52 11.76 43.27 -9.64
CA THR A 52 11.77 44.43 -10.54
C THR A 52 11.33 45.66 -9.74
N SER A 53 11.83 46.84 -10.07
CA SER A 53 11.64 48.10 -9.33
C SER A 53 10.19 48.59 -9.20
N GLN A 54 9.22 47.87 -9.75
CA GLN A 54 7.81 47.94 -9.41
C GLN A 54 7.32 46.51 -9.19
N GLY A 55 6.79 46.24 -8.00
CA GLY A 55 6.23 44.95 -7.61
C GLY A 55 4.96 44.63 -8.38
N ASP A 56 5.10 44.31 -9.67
CA ASP A 56 4.01 43.85 -10.52
C ASP A 56 3.47 42.54 -9.96
N LEU A 57 2.23 42.57 -9.44
CA LEU A 57 1.48 41.39 -8.98
C LEU A 57 1.55 40.23 -10.00
N LYS A 58 1.54 40.56 -11.30
CA LYS A 58 1.68 39.60 -12.41
C LYS A 58 3.01 38.85 -12.40
N VAL A 59 4.12 39.49 -12.01
CA VAL A 59 5.44 38.87 -11.93
C VAL A 59 5.52 37.94 -10.71
N VAL A 60 4.94 38.34 -9.59
CA VAL A 60 4.84 37.51 -8.37
C VAL A 60 4.00 36.26 -8.62
N GLU A 61 2.83 36.41 -9.25
CA GLU A 61 1.97 35.28 -9.65
C GLU A 61 2.67 34.33 -10.61
N LYS A 62 3.39 34.87 -11.61
CA LYS A 62 4.17 34.06 -12.55
C LYS A 62 5.27 33.27 -11.84
N ASN A 63 6.04 33.91 -10.97
CA ASN A 63 7.12 33.25 -10.23
C ASN A 63 6.58 32.15 -9.33
N LEU A 64 5.46 32.40 -8.63
CA LEU A 64 4.82 31.39 -7.81
C LEU A 64 4.29 30.21 -8.64
N LYS A 65 3.73 30.46 -9.82
CA LYS A 65 3.28 29.41 -10.74
C LYS A 65 4.45 28.56 -11.23
N LEU A 66 5.61 29.16 -11.50
CA LEU A 66 6.83 28.45 -11.88
C LEU A 66 7.32 27.54 -10.74
N SER A 67 7.44 28.07 -9.52
CA SER A 67 7.85 27.27 -8.36
C SER A 67 6.89 26.12 -8.07
N LYS A 68 5.57 26.33 -8.22
CA LYS A 68 4.59 25.23 -8.14
C LYS A 68 4.82 24.18 -9.23
N GLY A 69 5.15 24.60 -10.45
CA GLY A 69 5.50 23.69 -11.54
C GLY A 69 6.73 22.85 -11.22
N GLU A 70 7.78 23.49 -10.70
CA GLU A 70 9.04 22.84 -10.32
C GLU A 70 8.85 21.85 -9.16
N ALA A 71 8.17 22.26 -8.08
CA ALA A 71 7.84 21.38 -6.97
C ALA A 71 7.01 20.17 -7.43
N ARG A 72 6.10 20.36 -8.39
CA ARG A 72 5.32 19.26 -8.99
C ARG A 72 6.18 18.34 -9.85
N SER A 73 7.14 18.86 -10.60
CA SER A 73 8.07 18.05 -11.38
C SER A 73 8.97 17.21 -10.46
N GLN A 74 9.56 17.81 -9.43
CA GLN A 74 10.35 17.08 -8.45
C GLN A 74 9.51 16.04 -7.71
N ALA A 75 8.26 16.36 -7.34
CA ALA A 75 7.36 15.38 -6.73
C ALA A 75 7.11 14.19 -7.66
N ARG A 76 7.07 14.39 -8.98
CA ARG A 76 6.86 13.33 -9.96
C ARG A 76 8.10 12.43 -10.12
N GLU A 77 9.29 13.01 -10.14
CA GLU A 77 10.56 12.26 -10.12
C GLU A 77 10.63 11.39 -8.88
N ASN A 78 10.43 11.98 -7.70
CA ASN A 78 10.37 11.25 -6.43
C ASN A 78 9.28 10.17 -6.42
N LEU A 79 8.16 10.38 -7.14
CA LEU A 79 7.10 9.38 -7.25
C LEU A 79 7.52 8.19 -8.10
N LEU A 80 8.25 8.43 -9.20
CA LEU A 80 8.78 7.36 -10.04
C LEU A 80 9.75 6.49 -9.26
N ASP A 81 10.67 7.09 -8.51
CA ASP A 81 11.62 6.37 -7.64
C ASP A 81 10.90 5.49 -6.62
N LEU A 82 9.88 6.04 -5.96
CA LEU A 82 9.04 5.27 -5.03
C LEU A 82 8.29 4.14 -5.73
N VAL A 83 7.78 4.37 -6.94
CA VAL A 83 7.09 3.34 -7.71
C VAL A 83 8.04 2.20 -8.06
N MET A 84 9.27 2.49 -8.48
CA MET A 84 10.25 1.49 -8.86
C MET A 84 10.59 0.53 -7.72
N ILE A 85 10.61 0.98 -6.47
CA ILE A 85 10.89 0.12 -5.32
C ILE A 85 9.67 -0.64 -4.77
N VAL A 86 8.47 -0.45 -5.35
CA VAL A 86 7.28 -1.21 -4.93
C VAL A 86 7.51 -2.68 -5.21
N ASN A 87 7.49 -3.51 -4.16
CA ASN A 87 7.47 -4.96 -4.28
C ASN A 87 6.12 -5.44 -4.83
N PHE A 88 6.14 -6.05 -6.01
CA PHE A 88 4.97 -6.58 -6.69
C PHE A 88 4.67 -8.02 -6.24
N ASP A 89 5.59 -8.95 -6.43
CA ASP A 89 5.42 -10.39 -6.18
C ASP A 89 6.69 -11.09 -5.67
N GLY A 90 7.66 -10.33 -5.16
CA GLY A 90 9.05 -10.75 -4.98
C GLY A 90 10.00 -9.96 -5.87
N ARG A 91 9.52 -9.53 -7.04
CA ARG A 91 10.18 -8.54 -7.88
C ARG A 91 9.66 -7.14 -7.60
N THR A 92 10.53 -6.15 -7.72
CA THR A 92 10.17 -4.75 -7.67
C THR A 92 9.60 -4.29 -9.02
N VAL A 93 8.79 -3.23 -9.02
CA VAL A 93 8.29 -2.66 -10.29
C VAL A 93 9.45 -2.19 -11.17
N GLY A 94 10.55 -1.68 -10.60
CA GLY A 94 11.74 -1.29 -11.35
C GLY A 94 12.39 -2.46 -12.09
N GLU A 95 12.51 -3.63 -11.46
CA GLU A 95 12.99 -4.84 -12.14
C GLU A 95 12.06 -5.23 -13.30
N LEU A 96 10.73 -5.17 -13.08
CA LEU A 96 9.75 -5.45 -14.12
C LEU A 96 9.81 -4.46 -15.30
N MET A 97 10.13 -3.19 -15.02
CA MET A 97 10.32 -2.16 -16.05
C MET A 97 11.57 -2.43 -16.89
N VAL A 98 12.66 -2.88 -16.27
CA VAL A 98 13.89 -3.28 -16.98
C VAL A 98 13.63 -4.47 -17.89
N ASP A 99 12.82 -5.43 -17.44
CA ASP A 99 12.49 -6.64 -18.20
C ASP A 99 11.58 -6.35 -19.41
N ASP A 100 10.71 -5.35 -19.34
CA ASP A 100 9.72 -5.02 -20.39
C ASP A 100 9.53 -3.50 -20.60
N PRO A 101 10.02 -2.93 -21.72
CA PRO A 101 9.86 -1.51 -22.05
C PRO A 101 8.39 -1.04 -22.15
N LEU A 102 7.45 -1.94 -22.44
CA LEU A 102 6.02 -1.59 -22.43
C LEU A 102 5.52 -1.38 -20.99
N ILE A 103 6.03 -2.14 -20.02
CA ILE A 103 5.75 -1.91 -18.60
C ILE A 103 6.32 -0.56 -18.19
N GLU A 104 7.58 -0.27 -18.51
CA GLU A 104 8.23 1.02 -18.26
C GLU A 104 7.38 2.19 -18.75
N SER A 105 7.05 2.21 -20.05
CA SER A 105 6.27 3.31 -20.65
C SER A 105 4.88 3.49 -20.02
N ARG A 106 4.21 2.39 -19.66
CA ARG A 106 2.89 2.44 -19.00
C ARG A 106 2.99 2.94 -17.56
N VAL A 107 4.04 2.56 -16.84
CA VAL A 107 4.31 3.03 -15.47
C VAL A 107 4.62 4.52 -15.47
N GLU A 108 5.47 5.00 -16.38
CA GLU A 108 5.76 6.43 -16.53
C GLU A 108 4.49 7.24 -16.85
N THR A 109 3.63 6.70 -17.72
CA THR A 109 2.33 7.31 -18.05
C THR A 109 1.40 7.39 -16.84
N LEU A 110 1.37 6.34 -16.01
CA LEU A 110 0.61 6.33 -14.75
C LEU A 110 1.14 7.38 -13.77
N VAL A 111 2.46 7.47 -13.59
CA VAL A 111 3.12 8.49 -12.75
C VAL A 111 2.85 9.91 -13.28
N GLY A 112 2.84 10.09 -14.61
CA GLY A 112 2.45 11.33 -15.27
C GLY A 112 1.03 11.78 -14.89
N SER A 113 0.14 10.82 -14.65
CA SER A 113 -1.28 11.00 -14.28
C SER A 113 -1.52 11.14 -12.77
N ALA A 114 -0.47 11.23 -11.95
CA ALA A 114 -0.59 11.36 -10.50
C ALA A 114 -1.42 12.59 -10.08
N TYR A 115 -2.29 12.39 -9.10
CA TYR A 115 -3.15 13.44 -8.56
C TYR A 115 -2.47 14.12 -7.37
N GLN A 116 -2.82 15.38 -7.11
CA GLN A 116 -2.32 16.08 -5.93
C GLN A 116 -2.99 15.52 -4.68
N GLN A 117 -2.19 15.16 -3.69
CA GLN A 117 -2.66 14.67 -2.40
C GLN A 117 -2.63 15.82 -1.39
N GLY A 118 -3.80 16.32 -1.00
CA GLY A 118 -3.92 17.43 -0.06
C GLY A 118 -3.64 18.81 -0.68
N GLU A 119 -3.49 19.80 0.20
CA GLU A 119 -3.28 21.19 -0.18
C GLU A 119 -1.82 21.50 -0.53
N ILE A 120 -1.59 22.59 -1.25
CA ILE A 120 -0.24 23.10 -1.50
C ILE A 120 0.26 23.76 -0.20
N GLU A 121 1.44 23.35 0.25
CA GLU A 121 2.05 23.90 1.46
C GLU A 121 3.02 25.02 1.10
N TYR A 122 2.99 26.09 1.90
CA TYR A 122 3.92 27.22 1.80
C TYR A 122 4.80 27.23 3.06
N LEU A 123 6.10 27.02 2.88
CA LEU A 123 7.05 26.81 3.96
C LEU A 123 7.79 28.11 4.32
N GLU A 124 8.32 28.15 5.54
CA GLU A 124 8.95 29.35 6.14
C GLU A 124 10.11 29.94 5.31
N ARG A 125 10.80 29.11 4.51
CA ARG A 125 11.95 29.51 3.69
C ARG A 125 11.59 30.03 2.30
N LYS A 126 10.36 30.53 2.12
CA LYS A 126 9.80 30.86 0.80
C LYS A 126 9.85 29.66 -0.13
N GLU A 127 9.48 28.49 0.35
CA GLU A 127 9.38 27.29 -0.47
C GLU A 127 7.92 26.91 -0.63
N VAL A 128 7.61 26.25 -1.74
CA VAL A 128 6.32 25.60 -1.97
C VAL A 128 6.54 24.11 -1.98
N ALA A 129 5.66 23.36 -1.32
CA ALA A 129 5.67 21.90 -1.34
C ALA A 129 4.36 21.35 -1.91
N ILE A 130 4.48 20.33 -2.74
CA ILE A 130 3.38 19.65 -3.40
C ILE A 130 3.54 18.15 -3.18
N ALA A 131 2.48 17.49 -2.73
CA ALA A 131 2.43 16.05 -2.66
C ALA A 131 1.64 15.48 -3.86
N LEU A 132 2.20 14.45 -4.50
CA LEU A 132 1.54 13.70 -5.56
C LEU A 132 1.30 12.27 -5.09
N ALA A 133 0.23 11.66 -5.61
CA ALA A 133 -0.11 10.29 -5.25
C ALA A 133 -0.67 9.50 -6.42
N ILE A 134 -0.46 8.18 -6.34
CA ILE A 134 -1.15 7.18 -7.16
C ILE A 134 -1.67 6.04 -6.28
N LYS A 135 -2.71 5.37 -6.76
CA LYS A 135 -3.23 4.15 -6.12
C LYS A 135 -2.52 2.94 -6.71
N MET A 136 -2.21 1.93 -5.88
CA MET A 136 -1.61 0.67 -6.35
C MET A 136 -2.51 -0.10 -7.33
N SER A 137 -3.81 0.21 -7.41
CA SER A 137 -4.69 -0.34 -8.45
C SER A 137 -4.25 0.07 -9.87
N GLY A 138 -3.66 1.24 -10.05
CA GLY A 138 -3.10 1.66 -11.34
C GLY A 138 -1.92 0.79 -11.75
N LEU A 139 -1.00 0.50 -10.82
CA LEU A 139 0.11 -0.43 -11.06
C LEU A 139 -0.40 -1.85 -11.31
N ALA A 140 -1.40 -2.30 -10.53
CA ALA A 140 -1.97 -3.63 -10.72
C ALA A 140 -2.64 -3.79 -12.10
N GLU A 141 -3.25 -2.74 -12.66
CA GLU A 141 -3.81 -2.79 -14.01
C GLU A 141 -2.73 -2.96 -15.10
N ILE A 142 -1.51 -2.50 -14.82
CA ILE A 142 -0.36 -2.66 -15.71
C ILE A 142 0.25 -4.05 -15.58
N LEU A 143 0.50 -4.46 -14.33
CA LEU A 143 1.38 -5.59 -14.00
C LEU A 143 0.66 -6.92 -13.80
N VAL A 144 -0.64 -6.92 -13.48
CA VAL A 144 -1.38 -8.17 -13.28
C VAL A 144 -1.76 -8.76 -14.64
N ASP A 145 -1.24 -9.97 -14.89
CA ASP A 145 -1.49 -10.74 -16.11
C ASP A 145 -2.98 -10.94 -16.40
N ALA A 146 -3.29 -11.02 -17.70
CA ALA A 146 -4.63 -11.35 -18.18
C ALA A 146 -5.01 -12.83 -17.90
N SER A 147 -4.02 -13.71 -17.78
CA SER A 147 -4.19 -15.15 -17.62
C SER A 147 -3.89 -15.63 -16.19
N GLY A 148 -4.07 -16.92 -15.91
CA GLY A 148 -3.76 -17.51 -14.60
C GLY A 148 -4.76 -17.18 -13.48
N HIS A 149 -5.76 -16.35 -13.76
CA HIS A 149 -6.80 -15.96 -12.83
C HIS A 149 -8.08 -16.78 -12.99
N MET A 150 -8.89 -16.82 -11.93
CA MET A 150 -10.21 -17.44 -11.95
C MET A 150 -11.12 -16.74 -12.98
N ASN A 151 -11.93 -17.54 -13.68
CA ASN A 151 -12.94 -17.02 -14.61
C ASN A 151 -14.04 -16.23 -13.86
N GLU A 152 -14.44 -15.08 -14.40
CA GLU A 152 -15.45 -14.18 -13.80
C GLU A 152 -16.82 -14.86 -13.60
N ASN A 153 -17.29 -15.66 -14.57
CA ASN A 153 -18.58 -16.34 -14.49
C ASN A 153 -18.58 -17.40 -13.37
N LEU A 154 -17.45 -18.08 -13.18
CA LEU A 154 -17.30 -19.07 -12.11
C LEU A 154 -17.33 -18.39 -10.73
N ALA A 155 -16.67 -17.24 -10.59
CA ALA A 155 -16.65 -16.48 -9.33
C ALA A 155 -18.05 -15.98 -8.92
N GLN A 156 -18.90 -15.65 -9.89
CA GLN A 156 -20.28 -15.22 -9.63
C GLN A 156 -21.16 -16.35 -9.10
N SER A 157 -20.96 -17.58 -9.57
CA SER A 157 -21.68 -18.78 -9.10
C SER A 157 -21.38 -19.12 -7.63
N THR A 158 -20.10 -19.07 -7.24
CA THR A 158 -19.65 -19.34 -5.86
C THR A 158 -20.24 -18.35 -4.83
N PHE A 159 -20.42 -17.08 -5.22
CA PHE A 159 -21.01 -16.04 -4.37
C PHE A 159 -22.49 -16.29 -4.04
N LEU A 160 -23.25 -16.89 -4.98
CA LEU A 160 -24.67 -17.16 -4.81
C LEU A 160 -24.94 -18.41 -3.95
N MET A 161 -24.09 -19.45 -4.06
CA MET A 161 -24.22 -20.68 -3.25
C MET A 161 -24.04 -20.45 -1.73
N THR A 162 -23.22 -19.48 -1.35
CA THR A 162 -22.91 -19.16 0.06
C THR A 162 -24.08 -18.48 0.79
N ARG A 163 -24.97 -17.79 0.06
CA ARG A 163 -25.76 -16.69 0.66
C ARG A 163 -27.06 -17.07 1.34
N ASN A 164 -27.61 -18.27 1.13
CA ASN A 164 -29.01 -18.55 1.49
C ASN A 164 -29.23 -19.65 2.54
N ALA A 165 -28.21 -20.41 2.97
CA ALA A 165 -28.42 -21.56 3.86
C ALA A 165 -27.89 -21.40 5.31
N VAL A 166 -26.90 -20.53 5.56
CA VAL A 166 -26.22 -20.42 6.87
C VAL A 166 -26.46 -19.03 7.50
N PRO A 167 -26.80 -18.89 8.79
CA PRO A 167 -26.92 -17.57 9.43
C PRO A 167 -25.65 -16.71 9.29
N LYS A 168 -25.79 -15.39 9.09
CA LYS A 168 -24.64 -14.49 8.84
C LYS A 168 -23.61 -14.51 9.98
N SER A 169 -24.06 -14.71 11.22
CA SER A 169 -23.22 -14.87 12.41
C SER A 169 -22.30 -16.10 12.34
N GLU A 170 -22.73 -17.15 11.66
CA GLU A 170 -21.99 -18.42 11.55
C GLU A 170 -21.12 -18.51 10.30
N ARG A 171 -21.19 -17.51 9.41
CA ARG A 171 -20.37 -17.47 8.20
C ARG A 171 -18.98 -16.96 8.52
N THR A 172 -17.97 -17.70 8.09
CA THR A 172 -16.61 -17.17 8.01
C THR A 172 -16.61 -15.97 7.06
N SER A 173 -16.24 -14.79 7.57
CA SER A 173 -16.30 -13.56 6.80
C SER A 173 -15.02 -13.25 6.03
N GLY A 174 -13.90 -13.92 6.36
CA GLY A 174 -12.59 -13.78 5.75
C GLY A 174 -11.52 -14.60 6.47
N ILE A 175 -10.27 -14.46 6.06
CA ILE A 175 -9.09 -15.10 6.65
C ILE A 175 -8.14 -14.01 7.13
N VAL A 176 -7.67 -14.12 8.37
CA VAL A 176 -6.54 -13.36 8.89
C VAL A 176 -5.37 -14.32 9.06
N ILE A 177 -4.24 -13.97 8.46
CA ILE A 177 -2.98 -14.68 8.62
C ILE A 177 -2.10 -13.82 9.55
N ASP A 178 -1.82 -14.32 10.74
CA ASP A 178 -0.93 -13.67 11.69
C ASP A 178 0.52 -13.97 11.33
N ALA A 179 1.21 -12.98 10.76
CA ALA A 179 2.62 -13.06 10.39
C ALA A 179 3.50 -12.18 11.27
N ARG A 180 3.01 -11.76 12.46
CA ARG A 180 3.76 -10.86 13.36
C ARG A 180 5.00 -11.50 13.98
N ASN A 181 5.05 -12.82 14.03
CA ASN A 181 6.14 -13.60 14.61
C ASN A 181 7.22 -13.99 13.59
N ILE A 182 7.06 -13.62 12.32
CA ILE A 182 8.02 -13.93 11.25
C ILE A 182 8.46 -12.65 10.55
N TYR A 183 9.60 -12.73 9.84
CA TYR A 183 9.98 -11.69 8.90
C TYR A 183 9.22 -11.85 7.60
N HIS A 184 8.50 -10.79 7.20
CA HIS A 184 7.72 -10.76 5.97
C HIS A 184 7.73 -9.35 5.40
N VAL A 185 8.02 -9.26 4.12
CA VAL A 185 8.05 -8.03 3.34
C VAL A 185 6.71 -7.90 2.62
N PRO A 186 5.97 -6.80 2.80
CA PRO A 186 4.70 -6.62 2.10
C PRO A 186 4.92 -6.52 0.59
N ALA A 187 4.08 -7.19 -0.17
CA ALA A 187 4.01 -7.12 -1.63
C ALA A 187 2.57 -6.91 -2.12
N MET A 188 2.41 -6.57 -3.40
CA MET A 188 1.10 -6.36 -4.02
C MET A 188 0.33 -7.68 -4.25
N VAL A 189 1.03 -8.75 -4.64
CA VAL A 189 0.43 -10.04 -5.06
C VAL A 189 1.13 -11.24 -4.39
N PRO A 190 1.28 -11.26 -3.05
CA PRO A 190 1.85 -12.42 -2.37
C PRO A 190 0.92 -13.64 -2.47
N LYS A 191 1.53 -14.82 -2.37
CA LYS A 191 0.84 -16.12 -2.38
C LYS A 191 0.90 -16.76 -1.00
N VAL A 192 0.00 -17.71 -0.77
CA VAL A 192 -0.02 -18.52 0.45
C VAL A 192 0.13 -19.99 0.08
N PHE A 193 1.06 -20.67 0.74
CA PHE A 193 1.36 -22.09 0.62
C PHE A 193 1.13 -22.79 1.95
N ASN A 194 1.12 -24.12 1.94
CA ASN A 194 1.27 -24.92 3.16
C ASN A 194 2.70 -25.48 3.27
N GLU A 195 2.98 -26.20 4.35
CA GLU A 195 4.29 -26.81 4.63
C GLU A 195 4.75 -27.84 3.57
N ASN A 196 3.85 -28.29 2.69
CA ASN A 196 4.15 -29.21 1.59
C ASN A 196 4.28 -28.47 0.24
N ASP A 197 4.53 -27.15 0.28
CA ASP A 197 4.63 -26.26 -0.89
C ASP A 197 3.39 -26.25 -1.82
N LYS A 198 2.23 -26.69 -1.30
CA LYS A 198 0.98 -26.66 -2.05
C LYS A 198 0.37 -25.27 -1.96
N LEU A 199 0.13 -24.66 -3.12
CA LEU A 199 -0.57 -23.38 -3.22
C LEU A 199 -1.96 -23.45 -2.58
N ILE A 200 -2.19 -22.62 -1.57
CA ILE A 200 -3.45 -22.43 -0.84
C ILE A 200 -4.20 -21.20 -1.36
N TYR A 201 -3.48 -20.11 -1.62
CA TYR A 201 -4.06 -18.87 -2.13
C TYR A 201 -3.12 -18.17 -3.11
N GLY A 202 -3.68 -17.62 -4.18
CA GLY A 202 -2.95 -17.02 -5.31
C GLY A 202 -3.86 -16.87 -6.54
N PRO A 203 -3.33 -16.42 -7.70
CA PRO A 203 -4.12 -15.96 -8.86
C PRO A 203 -5.28 -16.86 -9.29
N ARG A 204 -5.11 -18.18 -9.28
CA ARG A 204 -6.18 -19.14 -9.67
C ARG A 204 -7.42 -19.12 -8.77
N HIS A 205 -7.37 -18.47 -7.61
CA HIS A 205 -8.45 -18.44 -6.62
C HIS A 205 -9.27 -17.16 -6.68
N TYR A 206 -8.94 -16.18 -7.52
CA TYR A 206 -9.70 -14.94 -7.66
C TYR A 206 -9.60 -14.41 -9.08
N THR A 207 -10.50 -13.50 -9.43
CA THR A 207 -10.53 -12.93 -10.77
C THR A 207 -9.50 -11.80 -10.88
N ARG A 208 -9.03 -11.53 -12.10
CA ARG A 208 -8.11 -10.42 -12.36
C ARG A 208 -8.68 -9.09 -11.85
N SER A 209 -9.96 -8.84 -12.12
CA SER A 209 -10.64 -7.62 -11.67
C SER A 209 -10.55 -7.45 -10.14
N ARG A 210 -10.71 -8.54 -9.38
CA ARG A 210 -10.57 -8.50 -7.92
C ARG A 210 -9.12 -8.27 -7.48
N SER A 211 -8.16 -8.89 -8.17
CA SER A 211 -6.72 -8.64 -7.95
C SER A 211 -6.38 -7.16 -8.10
N VAL A 212 -6.83 -6.52 -9.18
CA VAL A 212 -6.58 -5.10 -9.44
C VAL A 212 -7.28 -4.20 -8.41
N ASN A 213 -8.61 -4.34 -8.31
CA ASN A 213 -9.44 -3.39 -7.56
C ASN A 213 -9.27 -3.52 -6.05
N ARG A 214 -9.16 -4.74 -5.54
CA ARG A 214 -9.07 -5.00 -4.09
C ARG A 214 -7.66 -5.35 -3.61
N GLY A 215 -6.82 -5.89 -4.49
CA GLY A 215 -5.61 -6.61 -4.11
C GLY A 215 -5.97 -8.02 -3.61
N PRO A 216 -5.13 -9.04 -3.82
CA PRO A 216 -5.33 -10.38 -3.26
C PRO A 216 -5.31 -10.38 -1.73
N ILE A 217 -4.31 -9.70 -1.15
CA ILE A 217 -4.08 -9.57 0.29
C ILE A 217 -4.05 -8.09 0.69
N GLY A 218 -4.31 -7.81 1.97
CA GLY A 218 -4.15 -6.49 2.58
C GLY A 218 -3.45 -6.64 3.91
N TYR A 219 -2.96 -5.55 4.46
CA TYR A 219 -2.09 -5.56 5.64
C TYR A 219 -2.69 -4.73 6.77
N ALA A 220 -2.43 -5.14 8.01
CA ALA A 220 -2.69 -4.38 9.22
C ALA A 220 -1.71 -4.78 10.33
N HIS A 221 -1.72 -4.07 11.46
CA HIS A 221 -0.83 -4.40 12.60
C HIS A 221 -1.46 -5.29 13.66
N ASN A 222 -2.77 -5.17 13.83
CA ASN A 222 -3.53 -5.90 14.83
C ASN A 222 -4.98 -6.03 14.37
N MET A 223 -5.76 -6.78 15.14
CA MET A 223 -7.16 -7.06 14.85
C MET A 223 -8.07 -5.83 14.99
N ASP A 224 -7.66 -4.81 15.75
CA ASP A 224 -8.43 -3.60 16.01
C ASP A 224 -8.29 -2.54 14.90
N ASP A 225 -7.36 -2.73 13.97
CA ASP A 225 -7.17 -1.85 12.83
C ASP A 225 -8.42 -1.85 11.94
N GLY A 226 -8.90 -0.65 11.57
CA GLY A 226 -10.06 -0.49 10.70
C GLY A 226 -9.95 -1.21 9.34
N ASN A 227 -8.72 -1.45 8.85
CA ASN A 227 -8.47 -2.25 7.64
C ASN A 227 -8.94 -3.71 7.81
N VAL A 228 -8.83 -4.29 9.01
CA VAL A 228 -9.30 -5.65 9.29
C VAL A 228 -10.79 -5.75 9.04
N ARG A 229 -11.58 -4.91 9.72
CA ARG A 229 -13.04 -4.95 9.60
C ARG A 229 -13.53 -4.66 8.18
N ARG A 230 -12.87 -3.73 7.47
CA ARG A 230 -13.15 -3.40 6.05
C ARG A 230 -12.82 -4.56 5.11
N ARG A 231 -11.76 -5.32 5.38
CA ARG A 231 -11.26 -6.35 4.48
C ARG A 231 -11.88 -7.72 4.71
N VAL A 232 -11.93 -8.17 5.96
CA VAL A 232 -12.27 -9.56 6.30
C VAL A 232 -13.56 -9.70 7.09
N GLY A 233 -14.28 -8.61 7.37
CA GLY A 233 -15.56 -8.67 8.07
C GLY A 233 -15.41 -8.83 9.60
N GLY A 234 -16.46 -9.34 10.26
CA GLY A 234 -16.53 -9.41 11.72
C GLY A 234 -16.35 -10.81 12.32
N ASN A 235 -16.26 -11.86 11.51
CA ASN A 235 -16.04 -13.24 11.95
C ASN A 235 -14.99 -13.94 11.05
N PRO A 236 -13.74 -13.43 10.99
CA PRO A 236 -12.70 -14.10 10.23
C PRO A 236 -12.15 -15.33 10.97
N ILE A 237 -11.61 -16.30 10.23
CA ILE A 237 -10.72 -17.31 10.81
C ILE A 237 -9.34 -16.68 10.93
N VAL A 238 -8.74 -16.79 12.11
CA VAL A 238 -7.33 -16.42 12.35
C VAL A 238 -6.48 -17.69 12.30
N VAL A 239 -5.40 -17.63 11.52
CA VAL A 239 -4.37 -18.67 11.39
C VAL A 239 -3.00 -18.05 11.58
N GLU A 240 -2.00 -18.84 11.93
CA GLU A 240 -0.62 -18.36 12.09
C GLU A 240 0.21 -18.67 10.83
N ALA A 241 1.06 -17.72 10.43
CA ALA A 241 2.08 -17.98 9.42
C ALA A 241 3.28 -18.66 10.08
N VAL A 242 3.68 -19.80 9.53
CA VAL A 242 4.81 -20.61 10.00
C VAL A 242 6.13 -20.04 9.47
N SER A 243 6.15 -19.61 8.21
CA SER A 243 7.35 -19.03 7.60
C SER A 243 7.02 -18.13 6.41
N SER A 244 8.05 -17.45 5.91
CA SER A 244 8.05 -16.75 4.62
C SER A 244 9.41 -16.95 3.97
N ASN A 245 9.57 -18.08 3.25
CA ASN A 245 10.88 -18.57 2.82
C ASN A 245 11.59 -17.63 1.83
N ASP A 246 10.83 -16.96 0.96
CA ASP A 246 11.31 -15.92 0.04
C ASP A 246 10.98 -14.50 0.55
N THR A 247 10.62 -14.39 1.84
CA THR A 247 10.19 -13.18 2.55
C THR A 247 8.88 -12.55 2.07
N VAL A 248 8.28 -13.02 0.97
CA VAL A 248 7.09 -12.42 0.34
C VAL A 248 5.89 -13.36 0.34
N ASN A 249 6.10 -14.65 0.10
CA ASN A 249 5.06 -15.65 0.13
C ASN A 249 4.94 -16.22 1.55
N LEU A 250 3.72 -16.55 1.96
CA LEU A 250 3.42 -17.01 3.31
C LEU A 250 3.23 -18.51 3.32
N THR A 251 3.77 -19.18 4.32
CA THR A 251 3.51 -20.59 4.60
C THR A 251 2.65 -20.70 5.84
N VAL A 252 1.53 -21.42 5.77
CA VAL A 252 0.68 -21.78 6.92
C VAL A 252 0.79 -23.27 7.21
N SER A 253 0.39 -23.70 8.41
CA SER A 253 0.37 -25.12 8.76
C SER A 253 -0.56 -25.91 7.82
N ASN A 254 -0.28 -27.20 7.62
CA ASN A 254 -1.16 -28.08 6.86
C ASN A 254 -2.60 -28.11 7.42
N MET A 255 -2.75 -28.04 8.74
CA MET A 255 -4.05 -27.98 9.41
C MET A 255 -4.81 -26.69 9.08
N ASP A 256 -4.14 -25.54 9.16
CA ASP A 256 -4.77 -24.25 8.84
C ASP A 256 -5.07 -24.11 7.35
N ALA A 257 -4.24 -24.70 6.50
CA ALA A 257 -4.51 -24.80 5.07
C ALA A 257 -5.84 -25.52 4.77
N GLU A 258 -6.18 -26.59 5.51
CA GLU A 258 -7.49 -27.23 5.38
C GLU A 258 -8.63 -26.35 5.87
N ARG A 259 -8.46 -25.66 7.01
CA ARG A 259 -9.46 -24.70 7.52
C ARG A 259 -9.75 -23.59 6.52
N ILE A 260 -8.71 -23.07 5.85
CA ILE A 260 -8.84 -22.07 4.79
C ILE A 260 -9.57 -22.65 3.57
N ARG A 261 -9.22 -23.86 3.12
CA ARG A 261 -9.90 -24.53 2.00
C ARG A 261 -11.39 -24.76 2.29
N ASP A 262 -11.72 -25.18 3.50
CA ASP A 262 -13.10 -25.39 3.93
C ASP A 262 -13.89 -24.08 3.96
N ALA A 263 -13.29 -23.00 4.47
CA ALA A 263 -13.90 -21.68 4.46
C ALA A 263 -14.10 -21.16 3.04
N GLU A 264 -13.17 -21.42 2.12
CA GLU A 264 -13.33 -21.09 0.71
C GLU A 264 -14.48 -21.85 0.08
N LYS A 265 -14.52 -23.18 0.25
CA LYS A 265 -15.57 -24.03 -0.30
C LYS A 265 -16.97 -23.62 0.18
N LYS A 266 -17.08 -23.21 1.45
CA LYS A 266 -18.37 -22.83 2.06
C LYS A 266 -18.76 -21.37 1.81
N PHE A 267 -17.77 -20.46 1.77
CA PHE A 267 -18.04 -19.02 1.87
C PHE A 267 -17.35 -18.14 0.82
N GLY A 268 -16.51 -18.71 -0.06
CA GLY A 268 -15.82 -17.99 -1.14
C GLY A 268 -14.90 -16.86 -0.65
N VAL A 269 -14.30 -17.00 0.53
CA VAL A 269 -13.48 -15.93 1.15
C VAL A 269 -12.23 -15.58 0.34
N LEU A 270 -11.57 -16.56 -0.28
CA LEU A 270 -10.44 -16.41 -1.18
C LEU A 270 -10.89 -15.86 -2.54
N THR A 271 -11.97 -16.42 -3.10
CA THR A 271 -12.63 -15.89 -4.32
C THR A 271 -12.93 -14.40 -4.21
N ASN A 272 -13.30 -13.93 -3.02
CA ASN A 272 -13.63 -12.53 -2.76
C ASN A 272 -12.46 -11.68 -2.26
N CYS A 273 -11.22 -12.19 -2.29
CA CYS A 273 -10.01 -11.55 -1.75
C CYS A 273 -10.21 -10.98 -0.33
N LYS A 274 -10.85 -11.77 0.54
CA LYS A 274 -11.04 -11.45 1.95
C LYS A 274 -9.97 -12.11 2.80
N VAL A 275 -8.72 -11.84 2.44
CA VAL A 275 -7.52 -12.30 3.14
C VAL A 275 -6.74 -11.10 3.62
N LEU A 276 -6.33 -11.08 4.88
CA LEU A 276 -5.53 -10.01 5.48
C LEU A 276 -4.37 -10.59 6.27
N VAL A 277 -3.22 -9.94 6.21
CA VAL A 277 -2.01 -10.33 6.91
C VAL A 277 -1.73 -9.33 8.03
N LEU A 278 -1.50 -9.83 9.24
CA LEU A 278 -1.02 -9.01 10.35
C LEU A 278 0.51 -8.97 10.32
N LEU A 279 1.07 -7.76 10.33
CA LEU A 279 2.51 -7.52 10.36
C LEU A 279 2.94 -6.87 11.66
N SER A 280 4.10 -7.27 12.16
CA SER A 280 4.68 -6.69 13.38
C SER A 280 4.99 -5.21 13.18
N ARG A 281 5.18 -4.50 14.30
CA ARG A 281 5.85 -3.19 14.25
C ARG A 281 7.34 -3.43 14.09
N ILE A 282 8.04 -2.59 13.34
CA ILE A 282 9.48 -2.78 13.08
C ILE A 282 10.28 -2.87 14.40
N PHE A 283 9.87 -2.13 15.43
CA PHE A 283 10.51 -2.17 16.75
C PHE A 283 10.35 -3.51 17.50
N ASN A 284 9.31 -4.29 17.18
CA ASN A 284 9.01 -5.58 17.80
C ASN A 284 9.58 -6.76 17.01
N MET A 285 10.29 -6.53 15.91
CA MET A 285 10.99 -7.59 15.19
C MET A 285 12.25 -8.03 15.94
N PRO A 286 12.62 -9.33 15.89
CA PRO A 286 13.92 -9.79 16.38
C PRO A 286 15.08 -8.98 15.78
N GLU A 287 16.12 -8.67 16.56
CA GLU A 287 17.25 -7.79 16.14
C GLU A 287 17.92 -8.22 14.83
N GLN A 288 17.96 -9.51 14.54
CA GLN A 288 18.49 -10.06 13.28
C GLN A 288 17.75 -9.55 12.03
N TYR A 289 16.47 -9.16 12.17
CA TYR A 289 15.65 -8.66 11.06
C TYR A 289 15.59 -7.14 10.99
N LYS A 290 15.90 -6.41 12.06
CA LYS A 290 15.91 -4.94 12.09
C LYS A 290 17.00 -4.35 11.19
N ARG A 291 18.15 -5.02 11.07
CA ARG A 291 19.29 -4.57 10.25
C ARG A 291 18.98 -4.52 8.74
N LEU A 292 18.07 -5.36 8.24
CA LEU A 292 17.64 -5.34 6.83
C LEU A 292 16.73 -4.15 6.49
N LEU A 293 16.06 -3.56 7.48
CA LEU A 293 15.08 -2.48 7.27
C LEU A 293 15.67 -1.07 7.45
N ILE A 294 16.88 -0.95 7.98
CA ILE A 294 17.56 0.33 8.29
C ILE A 294 18.66 0.66 7.26
N ALA A 295 18.96 -0.27 6.35
CA ALA A 295 20.03 -0.14 5.36
C ALA A 295 19.58 0.38 3.97
N THR A 296 18.37 0.94 3.88
CA THR A 296 17.77 1.53 2.67
C THR A 296 17.18 2.89 3.00
#